data_AF-A0A6B3CYU3-F1
#
_entry.id   AF-A0A6B3CYU3-F1
#
_cell.length_a   1.000
_cell.length_b   1.000
_cell.length_c   1.000
_cell.angle_alpha   90.00
_cell.angle_beta   90.00
_cell.angle_gamma   90.00
#
_symmetry.space_group_name_H-M   'P 1'
#
loop_
_entity.id
_entity.type
_entity.pdbx_description
1 polymer ?
#
loop_
_entity_poly.entity_id
_entity_poly.type
_entity_poly.pdbx_seq_one_letter_code
_entity_poly.pdbx_strand_id
1 'polypeptide(L)'
;VKQRNKLLAQMTDEVGALVLRNNYAQNTAIANALAQSKDMLHAQQRFMRHLVREGHLNRALEFLPTDRQIRERLGSGHGLTGPETAVLLAYTKITVAEELLHTSLPDDPYL
;
A
#
# COMPACT_ATOMS: atom_id res chain seq x y z
N VAL A 1 -24.56 -9.07 24.83
CA VAL A 1 -23.51 -8.05 25.06
C VAL A 1 -22.37 -8.55 25.96
N LYS A 2 -22.62 -9.04 27.19
CA LYS A 2 -21.53 -9.53 28.10
C LYS A 2 -20.65 -10.64 27.50
N GLN A 3 -21.22 -11.63 26.81
CA GLN A 3 -20.46 -12.71 26.16
C GLN A 3 -19.55 -12.20 25.03
N ARG A 4 -20.05 -11.31 24.16
CA ARG A 4 -19.25 -10.66 23.10
C ARG A 4 -18.05 -9.92 23.69
N ASN A 5 -18.27 -9.13 24.74
CA ASN A 5 -17.19 -8.36 25.37
C ASN A 5 -16.12 -9.26 26.00
N LYS A 6 -16.53 -10.39 26.60
CA LYS A 6 -15.59 -11.37 27.13
C LYS A 6 -14.74 -12.01 26.03
N LEU A 7 -15.35 -12.36 24.89
CA LEU A 7 -14.64 -12.90 23.74
C LEU A 7 -13.65 -11.88 23.15
N LEU A 8 -14.08 -10.64 22.92
CA LEU A 8 -13.20 -9.58 22.40
C LEU A 8 -12.03 -9.29 23.34
N ALA A 9 -12.27 -9.28 24.66
CA ALA A 9 -11.22 -9.10 25.64
C ALA A 9 -10.17 -10.22 25.58
N GLN A 10 -10.61 -11.47 25.37
CA GLN A 10 -9.71 -12.63 25.22
C GLN A 10 -8.83 -12.55 23.95
N MET A 11 -9.29 -11.87 22.91
CA MET A 11 -8.53 -11.69 21.66
C MET A 11 -7.48 -10.57 21.74
N THR A 12 -7.46 -9.77 22.81
CA THR A 12 -6.65 -8.54 22.90
C THR A 12 -5.17 -8.79 22.65
N ASP A 13 -4.59 -9.79 23.33
CA ASP A 13 -3.15 -10.07 23.25
C ASP A 13 -2.76 -10.58 21.86
N GLU A 14 -3.57 -11.46 21.28
CA GLU A 14 -3.35 -11.99 19.94
C GLU A 14 -3.47 -10.91 18.86
N VAL A 15 -4.57 -10.14 18.88
CA VAL A 15 -4.78 -9.04 17.93
C VAL A 15 -3.69 -7.98 18.10
N GLY A 16 -3.27 -7.69 19.33
CA GLY A 16 -2.16 -6.78 19.61
C GLY A 16 -0.86 -7.25 18.96
N ALA A 17 -0.51 -8.53 19.11
CA ALA A 17 0.67 -9.11 18.47
C ALA A 17 0.60 -9.06 16.94
N LEU A 18 -0.57 -9.35 16.35
CA LEU A 18 -0.79 -9.29 14.90
C LEU A 18 -0.65 -7.85 14.36
N VAL A 19 -1.22 -6.87 15.07
CA VAL A 19 -1.12 -5.45 14.70
C VAL A 19 0.33 -4.98 14.73
N LEU A 20 1.08 -5.31 15.79
CA LEU A 20 2.49 -4.93 15.92
C LEU A 20 3.34 -5.57 14.82
N ARG A 21 3.19 -6.88 14.59
CA ARG A 21 3.87 -7.59 13.50
C ARG A 21 3.61 -6.94 12.15
N ASN A 22 2.34 -6.63 11.87
CA ASN A 22 1.95 -5.97 10.62
C ASN A 22 2.56 -4.57 10.50
N ASN A 23 2.62 -3.80 11.59
CA ASN A 23 3.27 -2.49 11.59
C ASN A 23 4.76 -2.58 11.25
N TYR A 24 5.49 -3.50 11.89
CA TYR A 24 6.90 -3.73 11.59
C TYR A 24 7.11 -4.11 10.11
N ALA A 25 6.33 -5.07 9.61
CA ALA A 25 6.44 -5.52 8.22
C ALA A 25 6.16 -4.40 7.21
N GLN A 26 5.15 -3.56 7.45
CA GLN A 26 4.85 -2.42 6.57
C GLN A 26 5.95 -1.36 6.59
N ASN A 27 6.52 -1.06 7.75
CA ASN A 27 7.66 -0.14 7.84
C ASN A 27 8.88 -0.68 7.09
N THR A 28 9.17 -1.98 7.19
CA THR A 28 10.24 -2.62 6.41
C THR A 28 9.97 -2.54 4.91
N ALA A 29 8.73 -2.81 4.47
CA ALA A 29 8.36 -2.70 3.06
C ALA A 29 8.55 -1.27 2.52
N ILE A 30 8.10 -0.26 3.27
CA ILE A 30 8.29 1.15 2.90
C ILE A 30 9.78 1.51 2.88
N ALA A 31 10.57 1.10 3.87
CA ALA A 31 12.01 1.35 3.89
C ALA A 31 12.73 0.73 2.68
N ASN A 32 12.38 -0.50 2.31
CA ASN A 32 12.92 -1.17 1.13
C ASN A 32 12.52 -0.45 -0.17
N ALA A 33 11.28 0.00 -0.27
CA ALA A 33 10.80 0.77 -1.43
C ALA A 33 11.52 2.13 -1.52
N LEU A 34 11.76 2.80 -0.39
CA LEU A 34 12.49 4.07 -0.34
C LEU A 34 13.94 3.92 -0.78
N ALA A 35 14.61 2.84 -0.40
CA ALA A 35 15.97 2.54 -0.84
C ALA A 35 16.11 2.42 -2.38
N GLN A 36 15.02 2.08 -3.08
CA GLN A 36 14.98 1.91 -4.54
C GLN A 36 14.11 2.98 -5.24
N SER A 37 13.62 3.98 -4.49
CA SER A 37 12.53 4.87 -4.94
C SER A 37 12.89 5.70 -6.17
N LYS A 38 14.14 6.16 -6.27
CA LYS A 38 14.64 6.89 -7.43
C LYS A 38 14.52 6.06 -8.72
N ASP A 39 15.05 4.85 -8.69
CA ASP A 39 15.12 3.98 -9.87
C ASP A 39 13.74 3.44 -10.25
N MET A 40 12.86 3.29 -9.27
CA MET A 40 11.48 2.84 -9.46
C MET A 40 10.49 3.94 -9.84
N LEU A 41 10.89 5.22 -9.82
CA LEU A 41 9.95 6.34 -9.99
C LEU A 41 9.17 6.28 -11.32
N HIS A 42 9.80 5.83 -12.40
CA HIS A 42 9.12 5.61 -13.68
C HIS A 42 8.02 4.53 -13.60
N ALA A 43 8.29 3.42 -12.91
CA ALA A 43 7.32 2.35 -12.72
C ALA A 43 6.17 2.80 -11.80
N GLN A 44 6.49 3.48 -10.70
CA GLN A 44 5.52 4.06 -9.79
C GLN A 44 4.63 5.09 -10.48
N GLN A 45 5.17 5.91 -11.39
CA GLN A 45 4.37 6.85 -12.19
C GLN A 45 3.37 6.13 -13.10
N ARG A 46 3.80 5.07 -13.80
CA ARG A 46 2.89 4.29 -14.64
C ARG A 46 1.78 3.65 -13.81
N PHE A 47 2.13 3.12 -12.65
CA PHE A 47 1.15 2.51 -11.74
C PHE A 47 0.15 3.54 -11.19
N MET A 48 0.60 4.72 -10.75
CA MET A 48 -0.30 5.82 -10.38
C MET A 48 -1.25 6.21 -11.52
N ARG A 49 -0.76 6.29 -12.77
CA ARG A 49 -1.62 6.58 -13.93
C ARG A 49 -2.64 5.47 -14.19
N HIS A 50 -2.27 4.22 -13.99
CA HIS A 50 -3.19 3.09 -14.10
C HIS A 50 -4.29 3.18 -13.05
N LEU A 51 -3.95 3.35 -11.77
CA LEU A 51 -4.94 3.50 -10.70
C LEU A 51 -5.88 4.69 -10.91
N VAL A 52 -5.40 5.81 -11.45
CA VAL A 52 -6.24 6.95 -11.83
C VAL A 52 -7.20 6.58 -12.96
N ARG A 53 -6.73 5.84 -13.96
CA ARG A 53 -7.54 5.43 -15.12
C ARG A 53 -8.66 4.46 -14.72
N GLU A 54 -8.36 3.51 -13.85
CA GLU A 54 -9.35 2.57 -13.30
C GLU A 54 -10.30 3.23 -12.28
N GLY A 55 -10.08 4.50 -11.94
CA GLY A 55 -10.93 5.24 -11.00
C GLY A 55 -10.64 4.96 -9.52
N HIS A 56 -9.63 4.15 -9.20
CA HIS A 56 -9.24 3.87 -7.82
C HIS A 56 -8.54 5.05 -7.14
N LEU A 57 -7.76 5.84 -7.87
CA LEU A 57 -6.89 6.87 -7.28
C LEU A 57 -7.22 8.29 -7.75
N ASN A 58 -7.39 9.21 -6.80
CA ASN A 58 -7.33 10.65 -7.05
C ASN A 58 -6.05 11.23 -6.44
N ARG A 59 -5.06 11.52 -7.29
CA ARG A 59 -3.73 12.02 -6.84
C ARG A 59 -3.81 13.31 -6.04
N ALA A 60 -4.73 14.21 -6.37
CA ALA A 60 -4.83 15.50 -5.68
C ALA A 60 -5.37 15.35 -4.26
N LEU A 61 -6.37 14.47 -4.08
CA LEU A 61 -6.94 14.15 -2.77
C LEU A 61 -5.91 13.46 -1.87
N GLU A 62 -5.05 12.63 -2.46
CA GLU A 62 -4.01 11.87 -1.77
C GLU A 62 -2.67 12.60 -1.66
N PHE A 63 -2.60 13.87 -2.10
CA PHE A 63 -1.37 14.67 -2.09
C PHE A 63 -0.19 14.03 -2.85
N LEU A 64 -0.47 13.19 -3.85
CA LEU A 64 0.54 12.57 -4.70
C LEU A 64 1.03 13.56 -5.76
N PRO A 65 2.33 13.49 -6.14
CA PRO A 65 2.93 14.43 -7.08
C PRO A 65 2.22 14.39 -8.43
N THR A 66 2.20 15.49 -9.15
CA THR A 66 1.74 15.62 -10.55
C THR A 66 2.77 15.09 -11.55
N ASP A 67 2.39 14.92 -12.81
CA ASP A 67 3.32 14.47 -13.86
C ASP A 67 4.47 15.45 -14.11
N ARG A 68 4.24 16.76 -13.88
CA ARG A 68 5.30 17.77 -13.93
C ARG A 68 6.32 17.56 -12.81
N GLN A 69 5.84 17.41 -11.57
CA GLN A 69 6.70 17.16 -10.41
C GLN A 69 7.46 15.84 -10.53
N ILE A 70 6.85 14.79 -11.08
CA ILE A 70 7.55 13.53 -11.35
C ILE A 70 8.70 13.74 -12.34
N ARG A 71 8.50 14.49 -13.43
CA ARG A 71 9.58 14.79 -14.39
C ARG A 71 10.72 15.57 -13.75
N GLU A 72 10.41 16.55 -12.91
CA GLU A 72 11.40 17.32 -12.15
C GLU A 72 12.22 16.43 -11.21
N ARG A 73 11.56 15.49 -10.53
CA ARG A 73 12.21 14.51 -9.64
C ARG A 73 13.11 13.54 -10.39
N LEU A 74 12.66 13.04 -11.55
CA LEU A 74 13.49 12.20 -12.42
C LEU A 74 14.76 12.92 -12.86
N GLY A 75 14.65 14.19 -13.29
CA GLY A 75 15.80 15.00 -13.70
C GLY A 75 16.76 15.34 -12.56
N SER A 76 16.28 15.38 -11.31
CA SER A 76 17.09 15.64 -10.11
C SER A 76 17.50 14.36 -9.37
N GLY A 77 17.12 13.18 -9.86
CA GLY A 77 17.43 11.90 -9.25
C GLY A 77 16.74 11.64 -7.90
N HIS A 78 15.55 12.21 -7.69
CA HIS A 78 14.71 11.95 -6.52
C HIS A 78 13.59 10.96 -6.85
N GLY A 79 13.11 10.22 -5.84
CA GLY A 79 11.97 9.31 -5.93
C GLY A 79 10.69 9.87 -5.29
N LEU A 80 9.73 8.98 -4.99
CA LEU A 80 8.65 9.27 -4.06
C LEU A 80 9.17 9.38 -2.62
N THR A 81 8.50 10.19 -1.81
CA THR A 81 8.75 10.31 -0.37
C THR A 81 8.14 9.14 0.40
N GLY A 82 8.46 9.03 1.70
CA GLY A 82 7.86 8.02 2.58
C GLY A 82 6.33 8.05 2.60
N PRO A 83 5.69 9.20 2.88
CA PRO A 83 4.24 9.32 2.84
C PRO A 83 3.62 8.96 1.49
N GLU A 84 4.19 9.45 0.37
CA GLU A 84 3.70 9.14 -0.97
C GLU A 84 3.83 7.64 -1.30
N THR A 85 4.92 7.00 -0.86
CA THR A 85 5.13 5.55 -1.01
C THR A 85 4.13 4.75 -0.18
N ALA A 86 3.83 5.20 1.04
CA ALA A 86 2.85 4.56 1.91
C ALA A 86 1.43 4.63 1.32
N VAL A 87 1.05 5.78 0.76
CA VAL A 87 -0.21 5.95 0.03
C VAL A 87 -0.27 4.97 -1.15
N LEU A 88 0.75 4.96 -2.00
CA LEU A 88 0.77 4.08 -3.17
C LEU A 88 0.69 2.60 -2.77
N LEU A 89 1.40 2.20 -1.71
CA LEU A 89 1.34 0.85 -1.14
C LEU A 89 -0.05 0.51 -0.60
N ALA A 90 -0.75 1.46 0.02
CA ALA A 90 -2.11 1.25 0.50
C ALA A 90 -3.07 0.95 -0.67
N TYR A 91 -3.00 1.75 -1.74
CA TYR A 91 -3.79 1.50 -2.95
C TYR A 91 -3.46 0.18 -3.60
N THR A 92 -2.18 -0.20 -3.71
CA THR A 92 -1.80 -1.54 -4.18
C THR A 92 -2.49 -2.64 -3.39
N LYS A 93 -2.47 -2.57 -2.05
CA LYS A 93 -3.11 -3.59 -1.20
C LYS A 93 -4.61 -3.66 -1.45
N ILE A 94 -5.27 -2.52 -1.58
CA ILE A 94 -6.72 -2.46 -1.80
C ILE A 94 -7.08 -3.08 -3.15
N THR A 95 -6.46 -2.62 -4.23
CA THR A 95 -6.81 -3.07 -5.59
C THR A 95 -6.42 -4.52 -5.82
N VAL A 96 -5.25 -4.96 -5.35
CA VAL A 96 -4.83 -6.36 -5.47
C VAL A 96 -5.73 -7.27 -4.64
N ALA A 97 -6.14 -6.87 -3.43
CA ALA A 97 -7.08 -7.67 -2.64
C ALA A 97 -8.44 -7.80 -3.35
N GLU A 98 -8.96 -6.72 -3.93
CA GLU A 98 -10.20 -6.73 -4.69
C GLU A 98 -10.09 -7.63 -5.94
N GLU A 99 -9.02 -7.48 -6.72
CA GLU A 99 -8.74 -8.33 -7.87
C GLU A 99 -8.62 -9.81 -7.49
N LEU A 100 -7.90 -10.13 -6.40
CA LEU A 100 -7.73 -11.50 -5.93
C LEU A 100 -9.05 -12.16 -5.54
N LEU A 101 -9.97 -11.41 -4.92
CA LEU A 101 -11.31 -11.92 -4.58
C LEU A 101 -12.16 -12.26 -5.81
N HIS A 102 -11.81 -11.74 -6.98
CA HIS A 102 -12.44 -12.09 -8.26
C HIS A 102 -11.76 -13.27 -8.97
N THR A 103 -10.75 -13.89 -8.35
CA THR A 103 -10.09 -15.10 -8.86
C THR A 103 -10.46 -16.32 -8.01
N SER A 104 -10.10 -17.52 -8.49
CA SER A 104 -10.18 -18.75 -7.70
C SER A 104 -8.97 -18.94 -6.78
N LEU A 105 -8.01 -18.01 -6.77
CA LEU A 105 -6.75 -18.14 -6.01
C LEU A 105 -6.96 -18.27 -4.50
N PRO A 106 -7.89 -17.53 -3.86
CA PRO A 106 -8.12 -17.66 -2.41
C PRO A 106 -8.61 -19.05 -1.98
N ASP A 107 -9.25 -19.79 -2.90
CA ASP A 107 -9.80 -21.12 -2.66
C ASP A 107 -8.87 -22.24 -3.18
N ASP A 108 -7.69 -21.91 -3.71
CA ASP A 108 -6.75 -22.90 -4.26
C ASP A 108 -6.14 -23.75 -3.14
N PRO A 109 -6.37 -25.08 -3.11
CA PRO A 109 -5.87 -25.95 -2.04
C PRO A 109 -4.35 -26.18 -2.08
N TYR A 110 -3.64 -25.70 -3.10
CA TYR A 110 -2.19 -25.86 -3.27
C TYR A 110 -1.38 -24.60 -2.92
N LEU A 111 -2.03 -23.51 -2.50
CA LEU A 111 -1.42 -22.28 -1.98
C LEU A 111 -1.64 -22.13 -0.47
#